data_AF-A0A4R5LQN9-F1
#
_entry.id   AF-A0A4R5LQN9-F1
#
_cell.length_a   1.000
_cell.length_b   1.000
_cell.length_c   1.000
_cell.angle_alpha   90.00
_cell.angle_beta   90.00
_cell.angle_gamma   90.00
#
_symmetry.space_group_name_H-M   'P 1'
#
loop_
_entity.id
_entity.type
_entity.pdbx_description
1 polymer ?
#
loop_
_entity_poly.entity_id
_entity_poly.type
_entity_poly.pdbx_seq_one_letter_code
_entity_poly.pdbx_strand_id
1 'polypeptide(L)'
;MSFTEITAVLGNLGGFIGAIAVVVTLFYLATEVKHSKEATEANTRSLEEGRNLALVQTYQANLFRKSDYLMRLSESPMLPARLKYFELGYNALDSTERFYMRTTILSQVADVTARHYAMEKGLAPEYLEVFPALLREQRKSWEEFGIFPLGDEFRESFKRDVERVFSEQDEEVAAAGAAHSSEDNV
;
A
#
# COMPACT_ATOMS: atom_id res chain seq x y z
N MET A 1 -31.21 9.64 77.42
CA MET A 1 -31.14 9.71 75.95
C MET A 1 -32.46 9.27 75.40
N SER A 2 -33.10 10.14 74.62
CA SER A 2 -34.37 9.81 73.95
C SER A 2 -34.08 8.99 72.68
N PHE A 3 -35.00 8.10 72.30
CA PHE A 3 -34.89 7.25 71.11
C PHE A 3 -34.57 8.07 69.83
N THR A 4 -35.03 9.31 69.79
CA THR A 4 -34.79 10.34 68.76
C THR A 4 -33.33 10.79 68.61
N GLU A 5 -32.58 10.87 69.70
CA GLU A 5 -31.14 11.26 69.66
C GLU A 5 -30.28 10.11 69.12
N ILE A 6 -30.62 8.87 69.48
CA ILE A 6 -29.92 7.67 69.00
C ILE A 6 -30.14 7.51 67.49
N THR A 7 -31.36 7.73 66.99
CA THR A 7 -31.64 7.70 65.54
C THR A 7 -30.94 8.82 64.78
N ALA A 8 -30.78 10.01 65.37
CA ALA A 8 -30.05 11.11 64.74
C ALA A 8 -28.54 10.82 64.64
N VAL A 9 -27.95 10.23 65.70
CA VAL A 9 -26.55 9.81 65.71
C VAL A 9 -26.30 8.66 64.72
N LEU A 10 -27.19 7.66 64.65
CA LEU A 10 -27.08 6.57 63.67
C LEU A 10 -27.24 7.06 62.24
N GLY A 11 -28.16 8.00 61.98
CA GLY A 11 -28.34 8.61 60.65
C GLY A 11 -27.11 9.38 60.19
N ASN A 12 -26.47 10.15 61.10
CA ASN A 12 -25.26 10.91 60.80
C ASN A 12 -24.04 10.00 60.59
N LEU A 13 -23.93 8.91 61.38
CA LEU A 13 -22.89 7.89 61.20
C LEU A 13 -23.05 7.14 59.86
N GLY A 14 -24.29 6.79 59.49
CA GLY A 14 -24.60 6.18 58.19
C GLY A 14 -24.25 7.09 57.01
N GLY A 15 -24.54 8.39 57.11
CA GLY A 15 -24.14 9.39 56.13
C GLY A 15 -22.62 9.53 56.01
N PHE A 16 -21.90 9.50 57.13
CA PHE A 16 -20.44 9.56 57.16
C PHE A 16 -19.79 8.33 56.52
N ILE A 17 -20.25 7.13 56.85
CA ILE A 17 -19.76 5.88 56.25
C ILE A 17 -20.10 5.83 54.75
N GLY A 18 -21.30 6.27 54.36
CA GLY A 18 -21.69 6.38 52.95
C GLY A 18 -20.81 7.33 52.15
N ALA A 19 -20.45 8.48 52.71
CA ALA A 19 -19.54 9.44 52.07
C ALA A 19 -18.14 8.85 51.86
N ILE A 20 -17.60 8.12 52.85
CA ILE A 20 -16.30 7.43 52.72
C ILE A 20 -16.38 6.37 51.61
N ALA A 21 -17.44 5.58 51.56
CA ALA A 21 -17.62 4.57 50.53
C ALA A 21 -17.59 5.18 49.12
N VAL A 22 -18.30 6.30 48.90
CA VAL A 22 -18.29 7.03 47.62
C VAL A 22 -16.89 7.52 47.25
N VAL A 23 -16.14 8.07 48.20
CA VAL A 23 -14.76 8.54 47.95
C VAL A 23 -13.85 7.38 47.54
N VAL A 24 -13.94 6.23 48.23
CA VAL A 24 -13.17 5.03 47.88
C VAL A 24 -13.55 4.52 46.49
N THR A 25 -14.83 4.48 46.16
CA THR A 25 -15.30 4.08 44.82
C THR A 25 -14.81 5.04 43.74
N LEU A 26 -14.79 6.36 43.98
CA LEU A 26 -14.24 7.33 43.04
C LEU A 26 -12.73 7.17 42.83
N PHE A 27 -11.98 6.90 43.90
CA PHE A 27 -10.55 6.59 43.80
C PHE A 27 -10.31 5.33 42.98
N TYR A 28 -11.09 4.28 43.23
CA TYR A 28 -11.02 3.03 42.48
C TYR A 28 -11.30 3.25 40.98
N LEU A 29 -12.40 3.93 40.65
CA LEU A 29 -12.73 4.27 39.25
C LEU A 29 -11.65 5.12 38.58
N ALA A 30 -11.07 6.09 39.29
CA ALA A 30 -10.00 6.91 38.74
C ALA A 30 -8.73 6.08 38.42
N THR A 31 -8.38 5.12 39.28
CA THR A 31 -7.27 4.20 39.02
C THR A 31 -7.57 3.25 37.86
N GLU A 32 -8.79 2.73 37.77
CA GLU A 32 -9.22 1.82 36.70
C GLU A 32 -9.20 2.50 35.33
N VAL A 33 -9.71 3.73 35.23
CA VAL A 33 -9.66 4.53 33.99
C VAL A 33 -8.22 4.83 33.57
N LYS A 34 -7.33 5.12 34.52
CA LYS A 34 -5.91 5.35 34.22
C LYS A 34 -5.25 4.09 33.66
N HIS A 35 -5.46 2.94 34.29
CA HIS A 35 -4.92 1.67 33.80
C HIS A 35 -5.51 1.27 32.45
N SER A 36 -6.81 1.49 32.24
CA SER A 36 -7.47 1.26 30.95
C SER A 36 -6.85 2.12 29.84
N LYS A 37 -6.60 3.39 30.11
CA LYS A 37 -5.94 4.30 29.16
C LYS A 37 -4.52 3.85 28.84
N GLU A 38 -3.71 3.55 29.86
CA GLU A 38 -2.34 3.07 29.68
C GLU A 38 -2.29 1.75 28.88
N ALA A 39 -3.21 0.82 29.14
CA ALA A 39 -3.33 -0.42 28.39
C ALA A 39 -3.72 -0.19 26.92
N THR A 40 -4.60 0.79 26.66
CA THR A 40 -5.02 1.13 25.30
C THR A 40 -3.89 1.78 24.51
N GLU A 41 -3.11 2.66 25.13
CA GLU A 41 -1.93 3.28 24.53
C GLU A 41 -0.83 2.25 24.24
N ALA A 42 -0.57 1.34 25.18
CA ALA A 42 0.39 0.25 24.99
C ALA A 42 -0.03 -0.69 23.85
N ASN A 43 -1.31 -1.06 23.76
CA ASN A 43 -1.84 -1.88 22.67
C ASN A 43 -1.74 -1.17 21.32
N THR A 44 -2.05 0.13 21.27
CA THR A 44 -1.95 0.92 20.04
C THR A 44 -0.50 0.97 19.56
N ARG A 45 0.45 1.24 20.46
CA ARG A 45 1.89 1.23 20.14
C ARG A 45 2.37 -0.13 19.66
N SER A 46 1.95 -1.21 20.33
CA SER A 46 2.31 -2.58 19.92
C SER A 46 1.75 -2.93 18.54
N LEU A 47 0.54 -2.48 18.20
CA LEU A 47 -0.03 -2.65 16.86
C LEU A 47 0.73 -1.85 15.81
N GLU A 48 1.11 -0.61 16.11
CA GLU A 48 1.94 0.21 15.21
C GLU A 48 3.31 -0.41 14.97
N GLU A 49 3.98 -0.86 16.04
CA GLU A 49 5.27 -1.57 15.95
C GLU A 49 5.14 -2.88 15.16
N GLY A 50 4.07 -3.65 15.39
CA GLY A 50 3.76 -4.87 14.63
C GLY A 50 3.51 -4.59 13.15
N ARG A 51 2.78 -3.52 12.82
CA ARG A 51 2.57 -3.06 11.44
C ARG A 51 3.89 -2.66 10.79
N ASN A 52 4.71 -1.88 11.48
CA ASN A 52 6.00 -1.44 10.96
C ASN A 52 6.96 -2.63 10.74
N LEU A 53 6.98 -3.60 11.65
CA LEU A 53 7.76 -4.82 11.48
C LEU A 53 7.28 -5.64 10.27
N ALA A 54 5.96 -5.80 10.09
CA ALA A 54 5.39 -6.48 8.93
C ALA A 54 5.73 -5.78 7.61
N LEU A 55 5.72 -4.43 7.59
CA LEU A 55 6.17 -3.65 6.44
C LEU A 55 7.65 -3.91 6.14
N VAL A 56 8.52 -3.83 7.14
CA VAL A 56 9.96 -4.11 6.98
C VAL A 56 10.19 -5.52 6.47
N GLN A 57 9.51 -6.53 7.02
CA GLN A 57 9.59 -7.92 6.56
C GLN A 57 9.12 -8.07 5.10
N THR A 58 8.06 -7.36 4.72
CA THR A 58 7.54 -7.36 3.34
C THR A 58 8.56 -6.72 2.39
N TYR A 59 9.15 -5.59 2.75
CA TYR A 59 10.22 -4.96 1.97
C TYR A 59 11.43 -5.88 1.83
N GLN A 60 11.89 -6.50 2.92
CA GLN A 60 12.99 -7.45 2.89
C GLN A 60 12.67 -8.64 1.97
N ALA A 61 11.49 -9.25 2.10
CA ALA A 61 11.06 -10.35 1.25
C ALA A 61 11.02 -9.96 -0.24
N ASN A 62 10.52 -8.77 -0.55
CA ASN A 62 10.49 -8.25 -1.91
C ASN A 62 11.91 -7.97 -2.46
N LEU A 63 12.81 -7.43 -1.64
CA LEU A 63 14.22 -7.22 -2.01
C LEU A 63 14.92 -8.56 -2.26
N PHE A 64 14.72 -9.56 -1.40
CA PHE A 64 15.28 -10.89 -1.61
C PHE A 64 14.75 -11.53 -2.89
N ARG A 65 13.43 -11.46 -3.15
CA ARG A 65 12.83 -11.97 -4.38
C ARG A 65 13.39 -11.28 -5.62
N LYS A 66 13.58 -9.96 -5.57
CA LYS A 66 14.15 -9.18 -6.68
C LYS A 66 15.63 -9.54 -6.90
N SER A 67 16.40 -9.68 -5.82
CA SER A 67 17.81 -10.08 -5.89
C SER A 67 17.97 -11.49 -6.49
N ASP A 68 17.20 -12.47 -6.00
CA ASP A 68 17.19 -13.84 -6.53
C ASP A 68 16.78 -13.87 -8.01
N TYR A 69 15.75 -13.09 -8.38
CA TYR A 69 15.36 -12.94 -9.78
C TYR A 69 16.49 -12.39 -10.65
N LEU A 70 17.19 -11.34 -10.20
CA LEU A 70 18.29 -10.75 -10.96
C LEU A 70 19.48 -11.70 -11.08
N MET A 71 19.78 -12.47 -10.02
CA MET A 71 20.83 -13.48 -10.04
C MET A 71 20.49 -14.59 -11.05
N ARG A 72 19.27 -15.14 -10.99
CA ARG A 72 18.80 -16.13 -11.97
C ARG A 72 18.77 -15.58 -13.39
N LEU A 73 18.39 -14.32 -13.56
CA LEU A 73 18.41 -13.67 -14.86
C LEU A 73 19.83 -13.53 -15.40
N SER A 74 20.81 -13.23 -14.54
CA SER A 74 22.23 -13.11 -14.94
C SER A 74 22.80 -14.41 -15.50
N GLU A 75 22.28 -15.55 -15.05
CA GLU A 75 22.66 -16.89 -15.51
C GLU A 75 21.73 -17.41 -16.63
N SER A 76 20.68 -16.66 -16.96
CA SER A 76 19.63 -17.11 -17.88
C SER A 76 20.00 -16.87 -19.34
N PRO A 77 19.70 -17.81 -20.25
CA PRO A 77 19.79 -17.58 -21.68
C PRO A 77 18.78 -16.54 -22.19
N MET A 78 17.88 -16.03 -21.33
CA MET A 78 16.97 -14.92 -21.65
C MET A 78 17.64 -13.54 -21.56
N LEU A 79 18.78 -13.42 -20.87
CA LEU A 79 19.46 -12.13 -20.72
C LEU A 79 19.87 -11.49 -22.05
N PRO A 80 20.45 -12.22 -23.02
CA PRO A 80 20.75 -11.67 -24.34
C PRO A 80 19.52 -11.09 -25.05
N ALA A 81 18.38 -11.80 -25.02
CA ALA A 81 17.13 -11.32 -25.60
C ALA A 81 16.66 -10.00 -24.94
N ARG A 82 16.80 -9.90 -23.62
CA ARG A 82 16.44 -8.71 -22.86
C ARG A 82 17.36 -7.51 -23.16
N LEU A 83 18.67 -7.73 -23.22
CA LEU A 83 19.62 -6.68 -23.60
C LEU A 83 19.37 -6.20 -25.02
N LYS A 84 19.20 -7.13 -25.95
CA LYS A 84 18.87 -6.86 -27.34
C LYS A 84 17.58 -6.05 -27.48
N TYR A 85 16.56 -6.35 -26.68
CA TYR A 85 15.32 -5.57 -26.63
C TYR A 85 15.57 -4.12 -26.17
N PHE A 86 16.33 -3.92 -25.10
CA PHE A 86 16.59 -2.57 -24.59
C PHE A 86 17.49 -1.74 -25.50
N GLU A 87 18.43 -2.37 -26.20
CA GLU A 87 19.37 -1.67 -27.09
C GLU A 87 18.79 -1.40 -28.48
N LEU A 88 18.06 -2.38 -29.05
CA LEU A 88 17.65 -2.37 -30.46
C LEU A 88 16.12 -2.36 -30.66
N GLY A 89 15.34 -2.54 -29.60
CA GLY A 89 13.88 -2.55 -29.64
C GLY A 89 13.26 -3.87 -30.07
N TYR A 90 11.93 -3.91 -30.06
CA TYR A 90 11.12 -5.11 -30.32
C TYR A 90 11.42 -5.80 -31.67
N ASN A 91 11.64 -5.02 -32.73
CA ASN A 91 11.81 -5.56 -34.08
C ASN A 91 13.12 -6.34 -34.28
N ALA A 92 14.12 -6.11 -33.43
CA ALA A 92 15.38 -6.84 -33.49
C ALA A 92 15.25 -8.27 -32.96
N LEU A 93 14.22 -8.57 -32.18
CA LEU A 93 14.03 -9.88 -31.56
C LEU A 93 13.55 -10.92 -32.59
N ASP A 94 14.05 -12.15 -32.51
CA ASP A 94 13.45 -13.28 -33.21
C ASP A 94 12.17 -13.77 -32.52
N SER A 95 11.49 -14.77 -33.10
CA SER A 95 10.22 -15.28 -32.55
C SER A 95 10.37 -15.92 -31.16
N THR A 96 11.50 -16.58 -30.90
CA THR A 96 11.78 -17.25 -29.62
C THR A 96 12.13 -16.22 -28.55
N GLU A 97 12.97 -15.23 -28.89
CA GLU A 97 13.29 -14.09 -28.04
C GLU A 97 12.02 -13.30 -27.67
N ARG A 98 11.13 -13.04 -28.64
CA ARG A 98 9.83 -12.39 -28.37
C ARG A 98 8.96 -13.19 -27.42
N PHE A 99 8.92 -14.51 -27.55
CA PHE A 99 8.17 -15.38 -26.64
C PHE A 99 8.70 -15.28 -25.20
N TYR A 100 10.03 -15.33 -25.03
CA TYR A 100 10.67 -15.17 -23.71
C TYR A 100 10.41 -13.79 -23.10
N MET A 101 10.54 -12.74 -23.90
CA MET A 101 10.27 -11.38 -23.46
C MET A 101 8.79 -11.19 -23.09
N ARG A 102 7.86 -11.71 -23.90
CA ARG A 102 6.43 -11.67 -23.59
C ARG A 102 6.12 -12.34 -22.25
N THR A 103 6.69 -13.51 -22.00
CA THR A 103 6.51 -14.24 -20.73
C THR A 103 7.06 -13.44 -19.55
N THR A 104 8.21 -12.78 -19.75
CA THR A 104 8.80 -11.91 -18.73
C THR A 104 7.90 -10.72 -18.43
N ILE A 105 7.36 -10.06 -19.45
CA ILE A 105 6.48 -8.89 -19.26
C ILE A 105 5.16 -9.32 -18.61
N LEU A 106 4.58 -10.46 -18.99
CA LEU A 106 3.38 -11.00 -18.32
C LEU A 106 3.60 -11.23 -16.82
N SER A 107 4.79 -11.71 -16.41
CA SER A 107 5.09 -11.84 -14.98
C SER A 107 5.22 -10.49 -14.27
N GLN A 108 5.74 -9.46 -14.95
CA GLN A 108 5.76 -8.10 -14.43
C GLN A 108 4.35 -7.52 -14.31
N VAL A 109 3.49 -7.75 -15.31
CA VAL A 109 2.07 -7.33 -15.28
C VAL A 109 1.36 -7.96 -14.09
N ALA A 110 1.59 -9.24 -13.81
CA ALA A 110 1.03 -9.91 -12.63
C ALA A 110 1.49 -9.26 -11.32
N ASP A 111 2.78 -8.91 -11.19
CA ASP A 111 3.31 -8.19 -10.03
C ASP A 111 2.68 -6.80 -9.88
N VAL A 112 2.59 -6.03 -10.96
CA VAL A 112 1.95 -4.71 -10.98
C VAL A 112 0.47 -4.81 -10.59
N THR A 113 -0.25 -5.81 -11.11
CA THR A 113 -1.66 -6.06 -10.79
C THR A 113 -1.85 -6.44 -9.32
N ALA A 114 -0.91 -7.20 -8.73
CA ALA A 114 -0.95 -7.54 -7.31
C ALA A 114 -0.68 -6.32 -6.42
N ARG A 115 0.29 -5.48 -6.79
CA ARG A 115 0.56 -4.22 -6.07
C ARG A 115 -0.60 -3.24 -6.14
N HIS A 116 -1.23 -3.12 -7.30
CA HIS A 116 -2.46 -2.32 -7.47
C HIS A 116 -3.57 -2.82 -6.52
N TYR A 117 -3.75 -4.13 -6.41
CA TYR A 117 -4.73 -4.68 -5.47
C TYR A 117 -4.42 -4.33 -4.01
N ALA A 118 -3.16 -4.48 -3.60
CA ALA A 118 -2.73 -4.14 -2.24
C ALA A 118 -2.94 -2.65 -1.94
N MET A 119 -2.66 -1.78 -2.91
CA MET A 119 -2.92 -0.35 -2.84
C MET A 119 -4.42 -0.05 -2.67
N GLU A 120 -5.29 -0.68 -3.48
CA GLU A 120 -6.75 -0.51 -3.40
C GLU A 120 -7.32 -0.91 -2.02
N LYS A 121 -6.71 -1.91 -1.36
CA LYS A 121 -7.09 -2.35 -0.01
C LYS A 121 -6.44 -1.56 1.12
N GLY A 122 -5.67 -0.50 0.82
CA GLY A 122 -4.96 0.29 1.81
C GLY A 122 -3.83 -0.46 2.51
N LEU A 123 -3.37 -1.58 1.94
CA LEU A 123 -2.29 -2.40 2.48
C LEU A 123 -0.91 -1.89 2.07
N ALA A 124 -0.84 -1.14 0.98
CA ALA A 124 0.41 -0.63 0.44
C ALA A 124 0.23 0.81 -0.12
N PRO A 125 -0.12 1.78 0.75
CA PRO A 125 -0.42 3.16 0.34
C PRO A 125 0.78 3.87 -0.30
N GLU A 126 2.01 3.46 0.01
CA GLU A 126 3.24 4.01 -0.57
C GLU A 126 3.31 3.86 -2.10
N TYR A 127 2.56 2.92 -2.68
CA TYR A 127 2.55 2.73 -4.13
C TYR A 127 1.66 3.74 -4.85
N LEU A 128 0.79 4.48 -4.16
CA LEU A 128 -0.13 5.44 -4.79
C LEU A 128 0.61 6.48 -5.65
N GLU A 129 1.73 7.00 -5.14
CA GLU A 129 2.50 8.04 -5.82
C GLU A 129 3.34 7.48 -6.98
N VAL A 130 3.81 6.23 -6.86
CA VAL A 130 4.74 5.62 -7.82
C VAL A 130 4.02 4.87 -8.93
N PHE A 131 2.79 4.43 -8.68
CA PHE A 131 2.04 3.56 -9.59
C PHE A 131 1.83 4.16 -11.00
N PRO A 132 1.44 5.44 -11.17
CA PRO A 132 1.31 6.03 -12.51
C PRO A 132 2.63 6.04 -13.28
N ALA A 133 3.74 6.41 -12.62
CA ALA A 133 5.06 6.43 -13.25
C ALA A 133 5.49 5.02 -13.70
N LEU A 134 5.25 4.01 -12.85
CA LEU A 134 5.52 2.61 -13.18
C LEU A 134 4.72 2.14 -14.40
N LEU A 135 3.44 2.49 -14.50
CA LEU A 135 2.62 2.15 -15.67
C LEU A 135 3.12 2.83 -16.94
N ARG A 136 3.48 4.11 -16.88
CA ARG A 136 3.99 4.87 -18.03
C ARG A 136 5.28 4.28 -18.59
N GLU A 137 6.20 3.84 -17.72
CA GLU A 137 7.44 3.16 -18.13
C GLU A 137 7.16 1.85 -18.88
N GLN A 138 6.09 1.14 -18.49
CA GLN A 138 5.75 -0.18 -19.01
C GLN A 138 4.93 -0.13 -20.30
N ARG A 139 4.24 0.98 -20.56
CA ARG A 139 3.29 1.14 -21.68
C ARG A 139 3.82 0.61 -23.01
N LYS A 140 4.98 1.11 -23.44
CA LYS A 140 5.58 0.75 -24.74
C LYS A 140 5.74 -0.77 -24.86
N SER A 141 6.25 -1.41 -23.82
CA SER A 141 6.43 -2.86 -23.83
C SER A 141 5.11 -3.62 -23.81
N TRP A 142 4.07 -3.10 -23.15
CA TRP A 142 2.76 -3.76 -23.13
C TRP A 142 2.08 -3.68 -24.50
N GLU A 143 2.23 -2.56 -25.20
CA GLU A 143 1.74 -2.40 -26.57
C GLU A 143 2.51 -3.31 -27.55
N GLU A 144 3.86 -3.27 -27.51
CA GLU A 144 4.72 -4.05 -28.41
C GLU A 144 4.50 -5.57 -28.29
N PHE A 145 4.18 -6.05 -27.09
CA PHE A 145 3.97 -7.48 -26.82
C PHE A 145 2.50 -7.91 -26.79
N GLY A 146 1.57 -7.01 -27.18
CA GLY A 146 0.14 -7.30 -27.31
C GLY A 146 -0.51 -7.67 -25.97
N ILE A 147 -0.10 -6.99 -24.90
CA ILE A 147 -0.73 -7.09 -23.57
C ILE A 147 -1.77 -5.98 -23.40
N PHE A 148 -1.53 -4.82 -24.02
CA PHE A 148 -2.49 -3.72 -24.08
C PHE A 148 -3.16 -3.66 -25.48
N PRO A 149 -4.49 -3.45 -25.59
CA PRO A 149 -5.46 -3.24 -24.51
C PRO A 149 -5.62 -4.48 -23.61
N LEU A 150 -5.88 -4.25 -22.32
CA LEU A 150 -6.00 -5.32 -21.34
C LEU A 150 -7.27 -6.15 -21.58
N GLY A 151 -7.14 -7.47 -21.52
CA GLY A 151 -8.26 -8.42 -21.68
C GLY A 151 -9.18 -8.51 -20.46
N ASP A 152 -10.18 -9.39 -20.57
CA ASP A 152 -11.22 -9.62 -19.55
C ASP A 152 -10.69 -10.33 -18.29
N GLU A 153 -9.50 -10.92 -18.36
CA GLU A 153 -8.83 -11.55 -17.23
C GLU A 153 -8.36 -10.54 -16.16
N PHE A 154 -8.30 -9.25 -16.50
CA PHE A 154 -7.90 -8.19 -15.60
C PHE A 154 -9.08 -7.60 -14.83
N ARG A 155 -8.86 -7.21 -13.57
CA ARG A 155 -9.88 -6.53 -12.78
C ARG A 155 -10.25 -5.19 -13.41
N GLU A 156 -11.54 -4.88 -13.44
CA GLU A 156 -12.06 -3.61 -13.98
C GLU A 156 -11.46 -2.37 -13.29
N SER A 157 -11.18 -2.42 -11.98
CA SER A 157 -10.52 -1.31 -11.28
C SER A 157 -9.11 -1.06 -11.83
N PHE A 158 -8.37 -2.13 -12.12
CA PHE A 158 -7.03 -2.05 -12.68
C PHE A 158 -7.06 -1.55 -14.13
N LYS A 159 -7.96 -2.09 -14.96
CA LYS A 159 -8.13 -1.67 -16.36
C LYS A 159 -8.39 -0.17 -16.47
N ARG A 160 -9.33 0.35 -15.67
CA ARG A 160 -9.67 1.77 -15.63
C ARG A 160 -8.48 2.66 -15.27
N ASP A 161 -7.68 2.27 -14.27
CA ASP A 161 -6.52 3.05 -13.86
C ASP A 161 -5.42 3.04 -14.93
N VAL A 162 -5.19 1.89 -15.59
CA VAL A 162 -4.24 1.79 -16.70
C VAL A 162 -4.67 2.68 -17.87
N GLU A 163 -5.93 2.57 -18.29
CA GLU A 163 -6.51 3.39 -19.36
C GLU A 163 -6.42 4.89 -19.04
N ARG A 164 -6.74 5.28 -17.80
CA ARG A 164 -6.62 6.66 -17.34
C ARG A 164 -5.18 7.16 -17.45
N VAL A 165 -4.22 6.42 -16.89
CA VAL A 165 -2.80 6.85 -16.89
C VAL A 165 -2.23 6.92 -18.30
N PHE A 166 -2.62 6.00 -19.20
CA PHE A 166 -2.16 6.02 -20.59
C PHE A 166 -2.81 7.17 -21.37
N SER A 167 -4.09 7.46 -21.12
CA SER A 167 -4.78 8.61 -21.73
C SER A 167 -4.17 9.93 -21.29
N GLU A 168 -3.88 10.10 -20.00
CA GLU A 168 -3.18 11.28 -19.46
C GLU A 168 -1.81 11.46 -20.13
N GLN A 169 -1.06 10.37 -20.35
CA GLN A 169 0.22 10.42 -21.04
C GLN A 169 0.07 10.86 -22.51
N ASP A 170 -0.99 10.41 -23.20
CA ASP A 170 -1.26 10.84 -24.59
C ASP A 170 -1.58 12.33 -24.68
N GLU A 171 -2.38 12.84 -23.75
CA GLU A 171 -2.70 14.26 -23.64
C GLU A 171 -1.46 15.11 -23.36
N GLU A 172 -0.59 14.66 -22.44
CA GLU A 172 0.69 15.33 -22.13
C GLU A 172 1.61 15.42 -23.37
N VAL A 173 1.74 14.33 -24.13
CA VAL A 173 2.55 14.30 -25.36
C VAL A 173 1.95 15.19 -26.45
N ALA A 174 0.63 15.17 -26.63
CA ALA A 174 -0.06 16.02 -27.58
C ALA A 174 0.09 17.51 -27.25
N ALA A 175 -0.03 17.87 -25.97
CA ALA A 175 0.15 19.23 -25.49
C ALA A 175 1.61 19.72 -25.68
N ALA A 176 2.60 18.88 -25.39
CA ALA A 176 4.01 19.20 -25.60
C ALA A 176 4.34 19.41 -27.09
N GLY A 177 3.79 18.56 -27.97
CA GLY A 177 3.95 18.72 -29.42
C GLY A 177 3.31 20.01 -29.96
N ALA A 178 2.13 20.38 -29.45
CA ALA A 178 1.46 21.62 -29.82
C ALA A 178 2.25 22.87 -29.40
N ALA A 179 2.82 22.87 -28.19
CA ALA A 179 3.65 23.97 -27.70
C ALA A 179 4.90 24.20 -28.56
N HIS A 180 5.60 23.12 -28.93
CA HIS A 180 6.82 23.21 -29.76
C HIS A 180 6.53 23.74 -31.17
N SER A 181 5.38 23.36 -31.77
CA SER A 181 4.96 23.86 -33.09
C SER A 181 4.58 25.35 -33.13
N SER A 182 4.34 25.96 -31.96
CA SER A 182 4.00 27.38 -31.84
C SER A 182 5.21 28.30 -31.68
N GLU A 183 6.36 27.78 -31.24
CA GLU A 183 7.62 28.53 -31.12
C GLU A 183 8.38 28.62 -32.45
N ASP A 184 8.26 27.61 -33.33
CA ASP A 184 8.92 27.59 -34.66
C ASP A 184 8.22 28.48 -35.72
N ASN A 185 7.09 29.11 -35.38
CA ASN A 185 6.31 29.99 -36.26
C ASN A 185 6.41 31.49 -35.91
N VAL A 186 7.42 31.89 -35.12
CA VAL A 186 7.75 33.30 -34.80
C VAL A 186 9.14 33.65 -35.33
#